data_AF-A0A536MKM8-F1
#
_entry.id   AF-A0A536MKM8-F1
#
_cell.length_a   1.000
_cell.length_b   1.000
_cell.length_c   1.000
_cell.angle_alpha   90.00
_cell.angle_beta   90.00
_cell.angle_gamma   90.00
#
_symmetry.space_group_name_H-M   'P 1'
#
loop_
_entity.id
_entity.type
_entity.pdbx_description
1 polymer ?
#
loop_
_entity_poly.entity_id
_entity_poly.type
_entity_poly.pdbx_seq_one_letter_code
_entity_poly.pdbx_strand_id
1 'polypeptide(L)' 'MRSSGVFMSAVVTALLSVVFLLLVFETWALFTSQKPITDYVHETVNSYPGWAFALAVVFGILIGHVLWGGPVARPAQPRS' A
#
# COMPACT_ATOMS: atom_id res chain seq x y z
N MET A 1 -17.08 -16.08 8.97
CA MET A 1 -15.67 -16.03 9.43
C MET A 1 -14.77 -16.33 8.24
N ARG A 2 -13.80 -15.45 7.89
CA ARG A 2 -12.70 -15.56 6.87
C ARG A 2 -12.61 -14.53 5.72
N SER A 3 -13.37 -13.43 5.70
CA SER A 3 -13.31 -12.51 4.54
C SER A 3 -12.22 -11.42 4.61
N SER A 4 -11.88 -10.93 5.81
CA SER A 4 -10.93 -9.80 5.98
C SER A 4 -9.49 -10.15 5.61
N GLY A 5 -9.02 -11.36 5.93
CA GLY A 5 -7.68 -11.82 5.59
C GLY A 5 -7.44 -11.97 4.08
N VAL A 6 -8.46 -12.44 3.34
CA VAL A 6 -8.39 -12.60 1.88
C VAL A 6 -8.39 -11.23 1.19
N PHE A 7 -9.24 -10.31 1.65
CA PHE A 7 -9.26 -8.93 1.13
C PHE A 7 -7.91 -8.23 1.36
N MET A 8 -7.33 -8.32 2.55
CA MET A 8 -6.03 -7.73 2.85
C MET A 8 -4.92 -8.35 1.99
N SER A 9 -4.87 -9.68 1.90
CA SER A 9 -3.90 -10.37 1.06
C SER A 9 -4.04 -9.94 -0.40
N ALA A 10 -5.26 -9.78 -0.92
CA ALA A 10 -5.52 -9.28 -2.27
C ALA A 10 -5.06 -7.83 -2.47
N VAL A 11 -5.30 -6.93 -1.51
CA VAL A 11 -4.84 -5.53 -1.57
C VAL A 11 -3.32 -5.45 -1.54
N VAL A 12 -2.66 -6.16 -0.63
CA VAL A 12 -1.19 -6.20 -0.56
C VAL A 12 -0.60 -6.81 -1.82
N THR A 13 -1.20 -7.89 -2.32
CA THR A 13 -0.76 -8.52 -3.57
C THR A 13 -0.93 -7.57 -4.75
N ALA A 14 -2.05 -6.84 -4.84
CA ALA A 14 -2.26 -5.83 -5.88
C ALA A 14 -1.24 -4.70 -5.78
N LEU A 15 -0.96 -4.19 -4.57
CA LEU A 15 0.07 -3.17 -4.33
C LEU A 15 1.45 -3.66 -4.79
N LEU A 16 1.85 -4.85 -4.36
CA LEU A 16 3.13 -5.44 -4.75
C LEU A 16 3.20 -5.72 -6.25
N SER A 17 2.11 -6.17 -6.88
CA SER A 17 2.03 -6.34 -8.33
C SER A 17 2.21 -5.02 -9.07
N VAL A 18 1.56 -3.94 -8.61
CA VAL A 18 1.72 -2.61 -9.21
C VAL A 18 3.18 -2.15 -9.09
N VAL A 19 3.76 -2.22 -7.89
CA VAL A 19 5.18 -1.86 -7.68
C VAL A 19 6.11 -2.71 -8.54
N PHE A 20 5.86 -4.01 -8.64
CA PHE A 20 6.63 -4.91 -9.48
C PHE A 20 6.56 -4.52 -10.96
N LEU A 21 5.36 -4.21 -11.48
CA LEU A 21 5.19 -3.74 -12.86
C LEU A 21 5.92 -2.42 -13.12
N LEU A 22 5.88 -1.49 -12.16
CA LEU A 22 6.64 -0.24 -12.20
C LEU A 22 8.16 -0.51 -12.28
N LEU A 23 8.68 -1.45 -11.49
CA LEU A 23 10.10 -1.84 -11.52
C LEU A 23 10.52 -2.55 -12.82
N VAL A 24 9.63 -3.37 -13.40
CA VAL A 24 9.87 -4.01 -14.70
C VAL A 24 9.92 -2.95 -15.80
N PHE A 25 8.99 -2.00 -15.79
CA PHE A 25 9.00 -0.87 -16.72
C PHE A 25 10.26 -0.03 -16.57
N GLU A 26 10.65 0.29 -15.33
CA GLU A 26 11.89 1.00 -15.00
C GLU A 26 13.11 0.29 -15.58
N THR A 27 13.21 -1.02 -15.36
CA THR A 27 14.31 -1.85 -15.89
C THR A 27 14.35 -1.78 -17.41
N TRP A 28 13.20 -1.92 -18.07
CA TRP A 28 13.10 -1.82 -19.52
C TRP A 28 13.46 -0.42 -20.06
N ALA A 29 13.03 0.64 -19.38
CA ALA A 29 13.34 2.02 -19.73
C ALA A 29 14.86 2.29 -19.64
N LEU A 30 15.50 1.79 -18.57
CA LEU A 30 16.95 1.86 -18.40
C LEU A 30 17.70 1.08 -19.48
N PHE A 31 17.22 -0.11 -19.86
CA PHE A 31 17.80 -0.88 -20.96
C PHE A 31 17.64 -0.20 -22.33
N THR A 32 16.58 0.59 -22.52
CA THR A 32 16.26 1.25 -23.80
C THR A 32 16.74 2.71 -23.84
N SER A 33 17.47 3.18 -22.82
CA SER A 33 17.88 4.58 -22.64
C SER A 33 16.71 5.57 -22.75
N GLN A 34 15.51 5.15 -22.35
CA GLN A 34 14.30 5.98 -22.27
C GLN A 34 14.23 6.63 -20.89
N LYS A 35 13.51 7.76 -20.74
CA LYS A 35 13.37 8.44 -19.45
C LYS A 35 12.67 7.53 -18.42
N PRO A 36 13.30 7.21 -17.28
CA PRO A 36 12.71 6.33 -16.27
C PRO A 36 11.54 7.01 -15.53
N ILE A 37 10.63 6.18 -14.99
CA ILE A 37 9.50 6.69 -14.21
C ILE A 37 9.99 7.27 -12.88
N THR A 38 11.07 6.73 -12.31
CA THR A 38 11.68 7.29 -11.11
C THR A 38 12.01 8.77 -11.25
N ASP A 39 12.44 9.28 -12.41
CA ASP A 39 12.74 10.70 -12.57
C ASP A 39 11.50 11.56 -12.32
N TYR A 40 10.34 11.15 -12.83
CA TYR A 40 9.07 11.85 -12.62
C TYR A 40 8.58 11.76 -11.17
N VAL A 41 8.68 10.57 -10.57
CA VAL A 41 8.26 10.36 -9.17
C VAL A 41 9.18 11.14 -8.23
N HIS A 42 10.48 11.11 -8.46
CA HIS A 42 11.49 11.82 -7.68
C HIS A 42 11.27 13.32 -7.79
N GLU A 43 11.09 13.87 -9.00
CA GLU A 43 10.82 15.30 -9.19
C GLU A 43 9.55 15.75 -8.46
N THR A 44 8.49 14.93 -8.52
CA THR A 44 7.22 15.22 -7.84
C THR A 44 7.36 15.17 -6.32
N VAL A 45 8.05 14.16 -5.78
CA VAL A 45 8.27 14.00 -4.32
C VAL A 45 9.24 15.06 -3.79
N ASN A 46 10.27 15.41 -4.54
CA ASN A 46 11.25 16.43 -4.17
C ASN A 46 10.62 17.84 -4.22
N SER A 47 9.70 18.09 -5.15
CA SER A 47 8.95 19.36 -5.21
C SER A 47 7.99 19.53 -4.04
N TYR A 48 7.42 18.44 -3.51
CA TYR A 48 6.43 18.48 -2.43
C TYR A 48 6.69 17.42 -1.35
N PRO A 49 7.81 17.50 -0.60
CA PRO A 49 8.22 16.46 0.32
C PRO A 49 7.23 16.28 1.48
N GLY A 50 6.62 17.39 1.94
CA GLY A 50 5.62 17.37 3.00
C GLY A 50 4.32 16.65 2.60
N TRP A 51 3.85 16.83 1.37
CA TRP A 51 2.64 16.18 0.86
C TRP A 51 2.85 14.69 0.61
N ALA A 52 4.01 14.33 0.05
CA ALA A 52 4.37 12.92 -0.15
C ALA A 52 4.41 12.15 1.18
N PHE A 53 5.00 12.75 2.22
CA PHE A 53 5.03 12.17 3.55
C PHE A 53 3.64 12.08 4.19
N ALA A 54 2.83 13.15 4.10
CA ALA A 54 1.48 13.16 4.64
C ALA A 54 0.60 12.07 4.02
N LEU A 55 0.66 11.90 2.69
CA LEU A 55 -0.07 10.83 2.00
C LEU A 55 0.39 9.44 2.44
N ALA A 56 1.71 9.21 2.54
CA ALA A 56 2.26 7.94 3.01
C ALA A 56 1.76 7.58 4.42
N VAL A 57 1.75 8.56 5.34
CA VAL A 57 1.22 8.38 6.70
C VAL A 57 -0.27 8.11 6.69
N VAL A 58 -1.06 8.85 5.91
CA VAL A 58 -2.52 8.65 5.81
C VAL A 58 -2.84 7.25 5.28
N PHE A 59 -2.18 6.79 4.21
CA PHE A 59 -2.38 5.44 3.71
C PHE A 59 -1.95 4.37 4.74
N GLY A 60 -0.81 4.57 5.41
CA GLY A 60 -0.35 3.66 6.46
C GLY A 60 -1.32 3.56 7.64
N ILE A 61 -1.90 4.69 8.07
CA ILE A 61 -2.90 4.72 9.14
C ILE A 61 -4.21 4.09 8.68
N LEU A 62 -4.71 4.41 7.48
CA LEU A 62 -5.95 3.83 6.96
C LEU A 62 -5.84 2.31 6.84
N ILE A 63 -4.71 1.82 6.33
CA ILE A 63 -4.42 0.39 6.26
C ILE A 63 -4.31 -0.19 7.68
N GLY A 64 -3.51 0.42 8.55
CA GLY A 64 -3.33 0.00 9.95
C GLY A 64 -4.64 -0.03 10.76
N HIS A 65 -5.53 0.93 10.52
CA HIS A 65 -6.82 1.04 11.19
C HIS A 65 -7.79 -0.05 10.73
N VAL A 66 -7.82 -0.34 9.43
CA VAL A 66 -8.57 -1.49 8.88
C VAL A 66 -7.98 -2.82 9.38
N LEU A 67 -6.66 -2.91 9.54
CA LEU A 67 -5.96 -4.09 10.07
C LEU A 67 -6.20 -4.34 11.56
N TRP A 68 -6.41 -3.31 12.37
CA TRP A 68 -6.51 -3.47 13.82
C TRP A 68 -7.83 -4.12 14.26
N GLY A 69 -8.92 -3.96 13.50
CA GLY A 69 -10.23 -4.50 13.87
C GLY A 69 -10.81 -3.83 15.13
N GLY A 70 -12.02 -3.26 15.02
CA GLY A 70 -12.77 -2.85 16.20
C GLY A 70 -12.96 -4.03 17.17
N PRO A 71 -13.08 -3.79 18.49
CA PRO A 71 -13.15 -4.84 19.50
C PRO A 71 -14.12 -5.93 19.05
N VAL A 72 -13.61 -7.15 18.84
CA VAL A 72 -14.46 -8.33 18.72
C VAL A 72 -15.29 -8.33 19.98
N ALA A 73 -16.56 -7.94 19.87
CA ALA A 73 -17.54 -8.07 20.93
C ALA A 73 -17.58 -9.56 21.24
N ARG A 74 -16.81 -9.96 22.25
CA ARG A 74 -16.76 -11.31 22.77
C ARG A 74 -18.21 -11.58 23.21
N PRO A 75 -18.98 -12.47 22.55
CA PRO A 75 -20.30 -12.78 23.06
C PRO A 75 -20.08 -13.31 24.48
N ALA A 76 -20.73 -12.65 25.44
CA ALA A 76 -20.64 -13.04 26.84
C ALA A 76 -20.99 -14.53 26.93
N GLN A 77 -20.00 -15.35 27.30
CA GLN A 77 -20.18 -16.77 27.46
C GLN A 77 -21.19 -17.00 28.60
N PRO A 78 -22.35 -17.63 28.33
CA PRO A 78 -23.27 -17.98 29.41
C PRO A 78 -22.58 -19.03 30.27
N ARG A 79 -22.36 -18.70 31.55
CA ARG A 79 -22.04 -19.72 32.55
C ARG A 79 -23.35 -20.37 32.97
N SER A 80 -23.52 -21.64 32.62
CA SER A 80 -24.45 -22.58 33.25
C SER A 80 -23.80 -23.93 33.31
#